data_AF-A0A530ADU1-F1
#
_entry.id   AF-A0A530ADU1-F1
#
_cell.length_a   1.000
_cell.length_b   1.000
_cell.length_c   1.000
_cell.angle_alpha   90.00
_cell.angle_beta   90.00
_cell.angle_gamma   90.00
#
_symmetry.space_group_name_H-M   'P 1'
#
loop_
_entity.id
_entity.type
_entity.pdbx_description
1 polymer ?
#
loop_
_entity_poly.entity_id
_entity_poly.type
_entity_poly.pdbx_seq_one_letter_code
_entity_poly.pdbx_strand_id
1 'polypeptide(L)' 'MVEKLSRLPLETRTALQQLSCFGDRAETTMLAIALEKSDEDVRHDLWDAIRLELVEHVNGAYKFVHDRIQEAAYSL' A
#
# COMPACT_ATOMS: atom_id res chain seq x y z
N MET A 1 -0.53 -12.89 -8.70
CA MET A 1 -0.16 -11.88 -7.67
C MET A 1 -1.41 -11.31 -7.00
N VAL A 2 -2.44 -10.93 -7.77
CA VAL A 2 -3.74 -10.45 -7.26
C VAL A 2 -4.32 -11.38 -6.18
N GLU A 3 -4.40 -12.70 -6.40
CA GLU A 3 -4.88 -13.66 -5.39
C GLU A 3 -4.10 -13.65 -4.06
N LYS A 4 -2.80 -13.31 -4.09
CA LYS A 4 -1.98 -13.19 -2.87
C LYS A 4 -2.37 -11.93 -2.09
N LEU A 5 -2.61 -10.82 -2.78
CA LEU A 5 -3.09 -9.58 -2.21
C LEU A 5 -4.53 -9.71 -1.70
N SER A 6 -5.40 -10.43 -2.42
CA SER A 6 -6.80 -10.66 -2.03
C SER A 6 -6.96 -11.38 -0.68
N ARG A 7 -5.91 -12.02 -0.16
CA ARG A 7 -5.88 -12.67 1.16
C ARG A 7 -5.56 -11.71 2.31
N LEU A 8 -5.14 -10.49 1.99
CA LEU A 8 -4.86 -9.45 2.99
C LEU A 8 -6.17 -8.86 3.54
N PRO A 9 -6.13 -8.23 4.73
CA PRO A 9 -7.24 -7.45 5.25
C PRO A 9 -7.76 -6.45 4.21
N LEU A 10 -9.06 -6.14 4.27
CA LEU A 10 -9.66 -5.19 3.33
C LEU A 10 -8.95 -3.83 3.38
N GLU A 11 -8.62 -3.36 4.59
CA GLU A 11 -7.94 -2.08 4.79
C GLU A 11 -6.56 -2.05 4.13
N THR A 12 -5.76 -3.11 4.29
CA THR A 12 -4.46 -3.25 3.61
C THR A 12 -4.62 -3.28 2.09
N ARG A 13 -5.63 -3.97 1.56
CA ARG A 13 -5.89 -4.01 0.11
C ARG A 13 -6.27 -2.65 -0.43
N THR A 14 -7.15 -1.93 0.26
CA THR A 14 -7.55 -0.57 -0.13
C THR A 14 -6.35 0.38 -0.08
N ALA A 15 -5.51 0.31 0.96
CA ALA A 15 -4.30 1.12 1.05
C ALA A 15 -3.30 0.83 -0.09
N LEU A 16 -3.10 -0.44 -0.45
CA LEU A 16 -2.23 -0.83 -1.57
C LEU A 16 -2.81 -0.40 -2.92
N GLN A 17 -4.13 -0.52 -3.12
CA GLN A 17 -4.79 -0.06 -4.33
C GLN A 17 -4.65 1.46 -4.49
N GLN A 18 -4.89 2.24 -3.43
CA GLN A 18 -4.69 3.69 -3.46
C GLN A 18 -3.23 4.06 -3.76
N LEU A 19 -2.26 3.38 -3.12
CA LEU A 19 -0.84 3.57 -3.42
C LEU A 19 -0.53 3.33 -4.91
N SER A 20 -1.10 2.28 -5.50
CA SER A 20 -0.88 1.98 -6.93
C SER A 20 -1.41 3.04 -7.88
N CYS A 21 -2.44 3.80 -7.48
CA CYS A 21 -2.97 4.93 -8.25
C CYS A 21 -2.00 6.13 -8.29
N PHE A 22 -1.12 6.26 -7.30
CA PHE A 22 -0.07 7.29 -7.27
C PHE A 22 1.21 6.89 -8.03
N GLY A 23 1.33 5.60 -8.40
CA GLY A 23 2.48 5.05 -9.11
C GLY A 23 3.30 4.07 -8.27
N ASP A 24 4.63 4.09 -8.44
CA ASP A 24 5.57 3.19 -7.74
C ASP A 24 5.74 3.56 -6.25
N ARG A 25 5.55 4.83 -5.90
CA ARG A 25 5.73 5.36 -4.54
C ARG A 25 4.77 6.50 -4.20
N ALA A 26 4.39 6.61 -2.93
CA ALA A 26 3.63 7.74 -2.40
C ALA A 26 4.03 8.08 -0.96
N GLU A 27 4.00 9.37 -0.62
CA GLU A 27 4.23 9.83 0.75
C GLU A 27 3.10 9.38 1.68
N THR A 28 3.44 9.07 2.94
CA THR A 28 2.44 8.61 3.93
C THR A 28 1.34 9.65 4.11
N THR A 29 1.69 10.94 4.12
CA THR A 29 0.72 12.04 4.18
C THR A 29 -0.25 12.04 3.00
N MET A 30 0.21 11.75 1.77
CA MET A 30 -0.67 11.68 0.60
C MET A 30 -1.64 10.51 0.70
N LEU A 31 -1.16 9.34 1.14
CA LEU A 31 -2.02 8.17 1.37
C LEU A 31 -3.03 8.42 2.48
N ALA A 32 -2.62 9.08 3.57
CA ALA A 32 -3.49 9.45 4.68
C ALA A 32 -4.63 10.36 4.22
N ILE A 33 -4.33 11.35 3.38
CA ILE A 33 -5.35 12.23 2.77
C ILE A 33 -6.28 11.42 1.85
N ALA A 34 -5.74 10.56 0.99
CA ALA A 34 -6.53 9.79 0.03
C ALA A 34 -7.43 8.73 0.68
N LEU A 35 -6.98 8.16 1.80
CA LEU A 35 -7.72 7.17 2.58
C LEU A 35 -8.62 7.81 3.65
N GLU A 36 -8.61 9.14 3.77
CA GLU A 36 -9.32 9.89 4.83
C GLU A 36 -8.99 9.37 6.23
N LYS A 37 -7.72 9.03 6.46
CA LYS A 37 -7.18 8.39 7.66
C LYS A 37 -6.00 9.17 8.24
N SER A 38 -5.62 8.86 9.48
CA SER A 38 -4.40 9.40 10.08
C SER A 38 -3.16 8.68 9.54
N ASP A 39 -1.98 9.30 9.66
CA ASP A 39 -0.70 8.67 9.29
C ASP A 39 -0.46 7.34 10.04
N GLU A 40 -0.86 7.29 11.32
CA GLU A 40 -0.81 6.07 12.13
C GLU A 40 -1.74 4.98 11.63
N ASP A 41 -2.97 5.32 11.22
CA ASP A 41 -3.93 4.36 10.66
C ASP A 41 -3.41 3.79 9.33
N VAL A 42 -2.84 4.63 8.46
CA VAL A 42 -2.22 4.17 7.19
C VAL A 42 -1.05 3.24 7.47
N ARG A 43 -0.21 3.57 8.46
CA ARG A 43 0.91 2.73 8.87
C ARG A 43 0.43 1.39 9.43
N HIS A 44 -0.67 1.39 10.19
CA HIS A 44 -1.29 0.18 10.68
C HIS A 44 -1.84 -0.67 9.53
N ASP A 45 -2.56 -0.07 8.58
CA ASP A 45 -3.14 -0.76 7.42
C ASP A 45 -2.07 -1.37 6.51
N LEU A 46 -0.93 -0.69 6.33
CA LEU A 46 0.18 -1.15 5.49
C LEU A 46 1.19 -2.02 6.24
N TRP A 47 1.01 -2.23 7.56
CA TRP A 47 1.95 -3.00 8.37
C TRP A 47 2.12 -4.44 7.86
N ASP A 48 1.01 -5.12 7.54
CA ASP A 48 1.06 -6.47 6.95
C ASP A 48 1.75 -6.49 5.59
N ALA A 49 1.58 -5.42 4.80
CA ALA A 49 2.22 -5.31 3.50
C ALA A 49 3.74 -5.12 3.61
N ILE A 50 4.21 -4.36 4.62
CA ILE A 50 5.63 -4.23 4.95
C ILE A 50 6.20 -5.57 5.41
N ARG A 51 5.52 -6.24 6.34
CA ARG A 51 5.95 -7.53 6.91
C ARG A 51 6.07 -8.64 5.85
N LEU A 52 5.23 -8.59 4.82
CA LEU A 52 5.23 -9.53 3.70
C LEU A 52 6.14 -9.10 2.54
N GLU A 53 6.97 -8.07 2.74
CA GLU A 53 7.90 -7.52 1.76
C GLU A 53 7.19 -7.12 0.45
N LEU A 54 5.96 -6.62 0.56
CA LEU A 54 5.18 -6.15 -0.58
C LEU A 54 5.48 -4.68 -0.89
N VAL A 55 5.65 -3.90 0.18
CA VAL A 55 6.02 -2.49 0.14
C VAL A 55 7.13 -2.21 1.16
N GLU A 56 7.94 -1.21 0.87
CA GLU A 56 8.97 -0.70 1.78
C GLU A 56 8.61 0.74 2.19
N HIS A 57 8.88 1.08 3.45
CA HIS A 57 8.76 2.45 3.94
C HIS A 57 10.14 3.10 3.97
N VAL A 58 10.36 4.10 3.13
CA VAL A 58 11.65 4.77 2.97
C VAL A 58 11.43 6.28 2.90
N ASN A 59 12.12 7.03 3.77
CA ASN A 59 12.04 8.50 3.85
C ASN A 59 10.60 9.05 3.98
N GLY A 60 9.73 8.35 4.73
CA GLY A 60 8.34 8.80 4.93
C GLY A 60 7.39 8.46 3.78
N ALA A 61 7.86 7.74 2.75
CA ALA A 61 7.06 7.28 1.63
C ALA A 61 6.99 5.74 1.61
N TYR A 62 5.89 5.22 1.08
CA TYR A 62 5.73 3.82 0.74
C TYR A 62 6.09 3.60 -0.72
N LYS A 63 6.80 2.52 -0.99
CA LYS A 63 7.17 2.11 -2.34
C LYS A 63 6.91 0.62 -2.53
N PHE A 64 6.45 0.21 -3.70
CA PHE A 64 6.36 -1.22 -4.02
C PHE A 64 7.74 -1.85 -4.23
N VAL A 65 7.95 -3.02 -3.64
CA VAL A 65 9.22 -3.76 -3.80
C VAL A 65 9.39 -4.25 -5.25
N HIS A 66 8.27 -4.57 -5.92
CA HIS A 66 8.25 -5.01 -7.30
C HIS A 66 7.05 -4.45 -8.07
N ASP A 67 7.27 -4.15 -9.35
CA ASP A 67 6.26 -3.66 -10.29
C ASP A 67 5.03 -4.61 -10.39
N ARG A 68 5.25 -5.94 -10.36
CA ARG A 68 4.15 -6.92 -10.35
C ARG A 68 3.21 -6.81 -9.15
N ILE A 69 3.68 -6.25 -8.04
CA ILE A 69 2.86 -6.02 -6.83
C ILE A 69 2.03 -4.77 -7.04
N GLN A 70 2.62 -3.71 -7.61
CA GLN A 70 1.91 -2.50 -8.02
C GLN A 70 0.80 -2.83 -9.05
N GLU A 71 1.12 -3.54 -10.13
CA GLU A 71 0.15 -3.93 -11.16
C GLU A 71 -1.01 -4.75 -10.57
N ALA A 72 -0.68 -5.65 -9.64
CA ALA A 72 -1.68 -6.47 -8.97
C ALA A 72 -2.52 -5.66 -7.99
N ALA A 73 -1.95 -4.68 -7.29
CA ALA A 73 -2.69 -3.78 -6.41
C ALA A 73 -3.62 -2.84 -7.19
N TYR A 74 -3.19 -2.40 -8.38
CA TYR A 74 -4.01 -1.60 -9.29
C TYR A 74 -5.20 -2.38 -9.86
N SER A 75 -5.05 -3.69 -10.01
CA SER A 75 -6.08 -4.59 -10.55
C SER A 75 -7.04 -5.17 -9.49
N LEU A 76 -6.92 -4.76 -8.22
CA LEU A 76 -7.80 -5.21 -7.12
C LEU A 76 -9.20 -4.61 -7.19
#